data_AF-A0A8X8DAE6-F1
#
_entry.id   AF-A0A8X8DAE6-F1
#
_cell.length_a   1.000
_cell.length_b   1.000
_cell.length_c   1.000
_cell.angle_alpha   90.00
_cell.angle_beta   90.00
_cell.angle_gamma   90.00
#
_symmetry.space_group_name_H-M   'P 1'
#
loop_
_entity.id
_entity.type
_entity.pdbx_description
1 polymer ?
#
loop_
_entity_poly.entity_id
_entity_poly.type
_entity_poly.pdbx_seq_one_letter_code
_entity_poly.pdbx_strand_id
1 'polypeptide(L)'
;MDLLQEIDDYIKETINESLGLPVSARTLQLKLRVYEDAYFRLRDQHLLLLGKFRQKDILIDRAKAEANMNAAAIKKFVEENQRLAAECANLVSQCNKWERECSLYDNDREALMEFGNEADERAREAEERAKEAEIRVRELEEESGKALEELQFYKHKCHTRRTIVLYPGTLVLLLLFDSLKGIDFTYWIVAQRNVHFVDTEINGLHNLDDSSAESTDMEENSLESILATLVGKDEVESGQAYLEANSGYESCQTLLKMWNSLRPSTRKVLSLAAKARTLQQDKEHLRINLTRAEEEVKLLFEENKILDGENKRLLRRELREQNFDGSGGKHSSSASAKRSKRKSSSRSFPVESKIDSEGIDSLRQPLSPLRHNSPGCRLYKQ
;
A
#
# COMPACT_ATOMS: atom_id res chain seq x y z
N MET A 1 21.48 32.11 -116.43
CA MET A 1 22.12 32.89 -115.36
C MET A 1 23.57 32.53 -115.44
N ASP A 2 24.33 33.32 -116.21
CA ASP A 2 25.73 33.01 -116.47
C ASP A 2 26.50 33.24 -115.17
N LEU A 3 27.11 32.16 -114.65
CA LEU A 3 28.04 32.27 -113.54
C LEU A 3 29.22 33.13 -113.99
N LEU A 4 29.72 34.01 -113.11
CA LEU A 4 30.93 34.78 -113.40
C LEU A 4 32.04 33.82 -113.86
N GLN A 5 32.72 34.15 -114.96
CA GLN A 5 33.80 33.37 -115.56
C GLN A 5 34.83 32.90 -114.52
N GLU A 6 35.10 33.73 -113.50
CA GLU A 6 36.03 33.43 -112.41
C GLU A 6 35.58 32.27 -111.51
N ILE A 7 34.26 32.07 -111.36
CA ILE A 7 33.68 30.94 -110.62
C ILE A 7 33.73 29.67 -111.47
N ASP A 8 33.46 29.78 -112.78
CA ASP A 8 33.47 28.65 -113.71
C ASP A 8 34.90 28.10 -113.90
N ASP A 9 35.89 29.00 -114.01
CA ASP A 9 37.31 28.67 -114.04
C ASP A 9 37.77 28.01 -112.73
N TYR A 10 37.31 28.50 -111.57
CA TYR A 10 37.60 27.91 -110.26
C TYR A 10 36.99 26.50 -110.11
N ILE A 11 35.76 26.29 -110.59
CA ILE A 11 35.09 24.98 -110.57
C ILE A 11 35.85 24.00 -111.47
N LYS A 12 36.18 24.41 -112.70
CA LYS A 12 36.92 23.59 -113.67
C LYS A 12 38.29 23.20 -113.14
N GLU A 13 39.03 24.14 -112.56
CA GLU A 13 40.33 23.88 -111.95
C GLU A 13 40.23 23.01 -110.69
N THR A 14 39.13 23.10 -109.94
CA THR A 14 38.86 22.22 -108.79
C THR A 14 38.55 20.78 -109.20
N ILE A 15 37.83 20.60 -110.30
CA ILE A 15 37.57 19.27 -110.88
C ILE A 15 38.88 18.68 -111.39
N ASN A 16 39.69 19.48 -112.10
CA ASN A 16 41.02 19.06 -112.57
C ASN A 16 41.93 18.63 -111.42
N GLU A 17 41.96 19.37 -110.31
CA GLU A 17 42.70 19.00 -109.10
C GLU A 17 42.27 17.63 -108.56
N SER A 18 40.95 17.39 -108.50
CA SER A 18 40.37 16.14 -108.00
C SER A 18 40.68 14.93 -108.91
N LEU A 19 40.97 15.19 -110.19
CA LEU A 19 41.38 14.20 -111.19
C LEU A 19 42.91 14.05 -111.29
N GLY A 20 43.69 14.76 -110.45
CA GLY A 20 45.15 14.73 -110.44
C GLY A 20 45.81 15.51 -111.58
N LEU A 21 45.07 16.39 -112.26
CA LEU A 21 45.58 17.24 -113.33
C LEU A 21 46.19 18.53 -112.76
N PRO A 22 47.20 19.13 -113.44
CA PRO A 22 47.86 20.34 -112.96
C PRO A 22 46.90 21.52 -112.88
N VAL A 23 46.96 22.23 -111.75
CA VAL A 23 46.09 23.37 -111.40
C VAL A 23 46.90 24.67 -111.45
N SER A 24 46.25 25.80 -111.73
CA SER A 24 46.94 27.09 -111.69
C SER A 24 47.41 27.45 -110.28
N ALA A 25 48.55 28.12 -110.20
CA ALA A 25 49.09 28.61 -108.93
C ALA A 25 48.12 29.58 -108.21
N ARG A 26 47.31 30.31 -108.99
CA ARG A 26 46.32 31.27 -108.48
C ARG A 26 45.19 30.55 -107.73
N THR A 27 44.67 29.45 -108.27
CA THR A 27 43.62 28.66 -107.61
C THR A 27 44.13 27.98 -106.34
N LEU A 28 45.35 27.43 -106.34
CA LEU A 28 45.96 26.86 -105.15
C LEU A 28 46.14 27.89 -104.03
N GLN A 29 46.59 29.11 -104.35
CA GLN A 29 46.72 30.20 -103.38
C GLN A 29 45.37 30.64 -102.80
N LEU A 30 44.31 30.68 -103.63
CA LEU A 30 42.97 31.02 -103.17
C LEU A 30 42.44 29.94 -102.19
N LYS A 31 42.59 28.66 -102.54
CA LYS A 31 42.21 27.54 -101.68
C LYS A 31 42.98 27.54 -100.36
N LEU A 32 44.28 27.81 -100.40
CA LEU A 32 45.10 27.93 -99.19
C LEU A 32 44.57 29.04 -98.28
N ARG A 33 44.31 30.24 -98.81
CA ARG A 33 43.72 31.33 -98.01
C ARG A 33 42.38 30.97 -97.41
N VAL A 34 41.47 30.39 -98.20
CA VAL A 34 40.13 29.98 -97.72
C VAL A 34 40.24 28.92 -96.62
N TYR A 35 41.16 27.95 -96.78
CA TYR A 35 41.42 26.93 -95.78
C TYR A 35 42.01 27.52 -94.49
N GLU A 36 43.00 28.40 -94.58
CA GLU A 36 43.59 29.10 -93.44
C GLU A 36 42.51 29.88 -92.67
N ASP A 37 41.68 30.64 -93.39
CA ASP A 37 40.55 31.38 -92.83
C ASP A 37 39.54 30.48 -92.11
N ALA A 38 39.18 29.34 -92.72
CA ALA A 38 38.29 28.35 -92.11
C ALA A 38 38.92 27.71 -90.87
N TYR A 39 40.23 27.42 -90.93
CA TYR A 39 40.99 26.88 -89.80
C TYR A 39 41.04 27.87 -88.62
N PHE A 40 41.30 29.16 -88.87
CA PHE A 40 41.27 30.18 -87.82
C PHE A 40 39.88 30.30 -87.19
N ARG A 41 38.82 30.34 -88.00
CA ARG A 41 37.43 30.37 -87.49
C ARG A 41 37.10 29.16 -86.63
N LEU A 42 37.50 27.96 -87.06
CA LEU A 42 37.29 26.73 -86.28
C LEU A 42 38.08 26.75 -84.97
N ARG A 43 39.33 27.20 -85.00
CA ARG A 43 40.18 27.33 -83.81
C ARG A 43 39.58 28.29 -82.78
N ASP A 44 39.07 29.44 -83.23
CA ASP A 44 38.42 30.41 -82.35
C ASP A 44 37.13 29.85 -81.74
N GLN A 45 36.32 29.15 -82.54
CA GLN A 45 35.13 28.45 -82.04
C GLN A 45 35.50 27.38 -80.99
N HIS A 46 36.55 26.60 -81.24
CA HIS A 46 37.03 25.60 -80.30
C HIS A 46 37.50 26.23 -78.99
N LEU A 47 38.26 27.33 -79.04
CA LEU A 47 38.69 28.06 -77.85
C LEU A 47 37.50 28.65 -77.07
N LEU A 48 36.52 29.21 -77.77
CA LEU A 48 35.30 29.72 -77.16
C LEU A 48 34.52 28.60 -76.45
N LEU A 49 34.36 27.46 -77.10
CA LEU A 49 33.66 26.30 -76.55
C LEU A 49 34.38 25.75 -75.31
N LEU A 50 35.71 25.65 -75.37
CA LEU A 50 36.54 25.23 -74.24
C LEU A 50 36.38 26.18 -73.04
N GLY A 51 36.33 27.49 -73.28
CA GLY A 51 36.06 28.48 -72.25
C GLY A 51 34.68 28.29 -71.60
N LYS A 52 33.64 28.03 -72.41
CA LYS A 52 32.29 27.73 -71.90
C LYS A 52 32.24 26.44 -71.09
N PHE A 53 32.93 25.38 -71.50
CA PHE A 53 33.02 24.13 -70.75
C PHE A 53 33.64 24.35 -69.37
N ARG A 54 34.79 25.01 -69.30
CA ARG A 54 35.44 25.33 -68.01
C ARG A 54 34.54 26.16 -67.08
N GLN A 55 33.80 27.13 -67.63
CA GLN A 55 32.84 27.92 -66.85
C GLN A 55 31.71 27.02 -66.29
N LYS A 56 31.20 26.09 -67.10
CA LYS A 56 30.17 25.14 -66.67
C LYS A 56 30.68 24.17 -65.62
N ASP A 57 31.91 23.68 -65.73
CA ASP A 57 32.54 22.81 -64.72
C ASP A 57 32.64 23.52 -63.37
N ILE A 58 33.09 24.78 -63.34
CA ILE A 58 33.15 25.59 -62.11
C ILE A 58 31.76 25.76 -61.49
N LEU A 59 30.73 25.99 -62.31
CA LEU A 59 29.35 26.11 -61.82
C LEU A 59 28.83 24.79 -61.25
N ILE A 60 29.15 23.66 -61.88
CA ILE A 60 28.79 22.33 -61.40
C ILE A 60 29.46 22.06 -60.04
N ASP A 61 30.74 22.38 -59.89
CA ASP A 61 31.47 22.17 -58.63
C ASP A 61 30.91 23.03 -57.50
N ARG A 62 30.55 24.29 -57.79
CA ARG A 62 29.86 25.16 -56.82
C ARG A 62 28.50 24.59 -56.41
N ALA A 63 27.68 24.17 -57.37
CA ALA A 63 26.37 23.59 -57.10
C ALA A 63 26.49 22.29 -56.29
N LYS A 64 27.50 21.45 -56.56
CA LYS A 64 27.79 20.25 -55.76
C LYS A 64 28.19 20.60 -54.33
N ALA A 65 29.06 21.59 -54.15
CA ALA A 65 29.47 22.03 -52.81
C ALA A 65 28.27 22.56 -52.00
N GLU A 66 27.43 23.38 -52.62
CA GLU A 66 26.20 23.91 -52.00
C GLU A 66 25.22 22.78 -51.65
N ALA A 67 24.96 21.86 -52.58
CA ALA A 67 24.10 20.71 -52.34
C ALA A 67 24.60 19.82 -51.18
N ASN A 68 25.92 19.61 -51.10
CA ASN A 68 26.53 18.85 -50.00
C ASN A 68 26.37 19.54 -48.64
N MET A 69 26.57 20.86 -48.58
CA MET A 69 26.35 21.63 -47.36
C MET A 69 24.88 21.58 -46.92
N ASN A 70 23.95 21.74 -47.87
CA ASN A 70 22.52 21.67 -47.60
C ASN A 70 22.10 20.26 -47.13
N ALA A 71 22.61 19.20 -47.76
CA ALA A 71 22.37 17.83 -47.34
C ALA A 71 22.88 17.57 -45.91
N ALA A 72 24.07 18.08 -45.56
CA ALA A 72 24.61 17.96 -44.21
C ALA A 72 23.77 18.73 -43.17
N ALA A 73 23.28 19.92 -43.53
CA ALA A 73 22.40 20.71 -42.67
C ALA A 73 21.07 20.00 -42.41
N ILE A 74 20.43 19.47 -43.47
CA ILE A 74 19.19 18.69 -43.37
C ILE A 74 19.40 17.45 -42.51
N LYS A 75 20.51 16.73 -42.69
CA LYS A 75 20.84 15.55 -41.89
C LYS A 75 20.89 15.88 -40.39
N LYS A 76 21.61 16.95 -40.01
CA LYS A 76 21.67 17.42 -38.61
C LYS A 76 20.30 17.80 -38.05
N PHE A 77 19.46 18.44 -38.86
CA PHE A 77 18.10 18.80 -38.45
C PHE A 77 17.23 17.57 -38.21
N VAL A 78 17.35 16.54 -39.06
CA VAL A 78 16.63 15.27 -38.87
C VAL A 78 17.10 14.56 -37.60
N GLU A 79 18.41 14.48 -37.37
CA GLU A 79 18.98 13.87 -36.16
C GLU A 79 18.49 14.58 -34.88
N GLU A 80 18.47 15.92 -34.88
CA GLU A 80 17.98 16.70 -33.74
C GLU A 80 16.47 16.50 -33.52
N ASN A 81 15.66 16.48 -34.59
CA ASN A 81 14.23 16.19 -34.46
C ASN A 81 13.96 14.78 -33.92
N GLN A 82 14.76 13.79 -34.32
CA GLN A 82 14.67 12.43 -33.77
C GLN A 82 15.05 12.42 -32.29
N ARG A 83 16.10 13.15 -31.89
CA ARG A 83 16.50 13.31 -30.49
C ARG A 83 15.37 13.94 -29.65
N LEU A 84 14.79 15.04 -30.14
CA LEU A 84 13.67 15.73 -29.48
C LEU A 84 12.43 14.84 -29.39
N ALA A 85 12.11 14.07 -30.43
CA ALA A 85 10.99 13.12 -30.39
C ALA A 85 11.18 12.05 -29.30
N ALA A 86 12.41 11.54 -29.13
CA ALA A 86 12.73 10.59 -28.07
C ALA A 86 12.61 11.23 -26.66
N GLU A 87 13.07 12.47 -26.50
CA GLU A 87 12.95 13.24 -25.25
C GLU A 87 11.48 13.51 -24.91
N CYS A 88 10.64 13.87 -25.89
CA CYS A 88 9.19 13.99 -25.72
C CYS A 88 8.54 12.67 -25.30
N ALA A 89 8.92 11.55 -25.94
CA ALA A 89 8.38 10.24 -25.57
C ALA A 89 8.75 9.84 -24.13
N ASN A 90 9.98 10.15 -23.69
CA ASN A 90 10.41 9.93 -22.32
C ASN A 90 9.62 10.81 -21.34
N LEU A 91 9.49 12.10 -21.59
CA LEU A 91 8.70 13.01 -20.75
C LEU A 91 7.24 12.57 -20.63
N VAL A 92 6.62 12.14 -21.73
CA VAL A 92 5.25 11.58 -21.71
C VAL A 92 5.18 10.34 -20.82
N SER A 93 6.16 9.44 -20.90
CA SER A 93 6.20 8.25 -20.04
C SER A 93 6.31 8.60 -18.56
N GLN A 94 7.08 9.65 -18.22
CA GLN A 94 7.20 10.16 -16.87
C GLN A 94 5.90 10.80 -16.39
N CYS A 95 5.25 11.63 -17.21
CA CYS A 95 3.93 12.20 -16.90
C CYS A 95 2.91 11.10 -16.58
N ASN A 96 2.83 10.06 -17.41
CA ASN A 96 1.93 8.93 -17.19
C ASN A 96 2.26 8.13 -15.91
N LYS A 97 3.53 8.12 -15.48
CA LYS A 97 3.93 7.51 -14.20
C LYS A 97 3.44 8.34 -13.03
N TRP A 98 3.66 9.65 -13.07
CA TRP A 98 3.21 10.56 -12.01
C TRP A 98 1.69 10.66 -11.92
N GLU A 99 0.99 10.63 -13.05
CA GLU A 99 -0.48 10.63 -13.06
C GLU A 99 -1.06 9.38 -12.38
N ARG A 100 -0.45 8.21 -12.62
CA ARG A 100 -0.81 6.97 -11.90
C ARG A 100 -0.54 7.08 -10.41
N GLU A 101 0.61 7.64 -10.03
CA GLU A 101 0.96 7.83 -8.62
C GLU A 101 -0.01 8.79 -7.92
N CYS A 102 -0.35 9.94 -8.53
CA CYS A 102 -1.37 10.85 -8.02
C CYS A 102 -2.72 10.16 -7.84
N SER A 103 -3.13 9.34 -8.81
CA SER A 103 -4.37 8.57 -8.73
C SER A 103 -4.35 7.58 -7.55
N LEU A 104 -3.21 6.96 -7.26
CA LEU A 104 -3.06 6.09 -6.08
C LEU A 104 -3.21 6.89 -4.78
N TYR A 105 -2.58 8.07 -4.68
CA TYR A 105 -2.73 8.93 -3.50
C TYR A 105 -4.17 9.39 -3.28
N ASP A 106 -4.90 9.74 -4.34
CA ASP A 106 -6.30 10.12 -4.24
C ASP A 106 -7.16 8.95 -3.75
N ASN A 107 -6.95 7.75 -4.30
CA ASN A 107 -7.64 6.53 -3.87
C ASN A 107 -7.35 6.19 -2.39
N ASP A 108 -6.08 6.28 -1.96
CA ASP A 108 -5.71 6.01 -0.57
C ASP A 108 -6.34 7.03 0.39
N ARG A 109 -6.39 8.31 0.00
CA ARG A 109 -7.06 9.35 0.78
C ARG A 109 -8.55 9.06 0.94
N GLU A 110 -9.21 8.65 -0.14
CA GLU A 110 -10.64 8.29 -0.13
C GLU A 110 -10.89 7.07 0.77
N ALA A 111 -10.08 6.01 0.63
CA ALA A 111 -10.18 4.82 1.48
C ALA A 111 -9.98 5.13 2.98
N LEU A 112 -9.04 6.02 3.31
CA LEU A 112 -8.84 6.46 4.70
C LEU A 112 -10.02 7.28 5.23
N MET A 113 -10.65 8.09 4.38
CA MET A 113 -11.84 8.86 4.75
C MET A 113 -13.04 7.93 5.01
N GLU A 114 -13.26 6.95 4.13
CA GLU A 114 -14.30 5.92 4.31
C GLU A 114 -14.09 5.13 5.60
N PHE A 115 -12.84 4.71 5.88
CA PHE A 115 -12.51 4.03 7.11
C PHE A 115 -12.81 4.88 8.36
N GLY A 116 -12.49 6.18 8.31
CA GLY A 116 -12.83 7.12 9.38
C GLY A 116 -14.34 7.19 9.61
N ASN A 117 -15.13 7.35 8.54
CA ASN A 117 -16.58 7.38 8.62
C ASN A 117 -17.17 6.08 9.19
N GLU A 118 -16.66 4.91 8.79
CA GLU A 118 -17.10 3.61 9.30
C GLU A 118 -16.73 3.42 10.78
N ALA A 119 -15.56 3.90 11.20
CA ALA A 119 -15.15 3.86 12.61
C ALA A 119 -16.05 4.75 13.48
N ASP A 120 -16.38 5.95 13.01
CA ASP A 120 -17.28 6.89 13.71
C ASP A 120 -18.70 6.33 13.81
N GLU A 121 -19.21 5.67 12.76
CA GLU A 121 -20.51 5.00 12.79
C GLU A 121 -20.53 3.89 13.85
N ARG A 122 -19.52 3.01 13.85
CA ARG A 122 -19.42 1.92 14.84
C ARG A 122 -19.30 2.43 16.26
N ALA A 123 -18.60 3.55 16.48
CA ALA A 123 -18.50 4.19 17.78
C ALA A 123 -19.88 4.70 18.25
N ARG A 124 -20.65 5.34 17.36
CA ARG A 124 -21.99 5.83 17.67
C ARG A 124 -22.96 4.70 18.00
N GLU A 125 -22.96 3.63 17.20
CA GLU A 125 -23.79 2.44 17.48
C GLU A 125 -23.42 1.80 18.83
N ALA A 126 -22.13 1.76 19.18
CA ALA A 126 -21.68 1.23 20.46
C ALA A 126 -22.12 2.11 21.63
N GLU A 127 -22.07 3.44 21.48
CA GLU A 127 -22.56 4.39 22.47
C GLU A 127 -24.07 4.24 22.69
N GLU A 128 -24.85 4.10 21.62
CA GLU A 128 -26.30 3.89 21.70
C GLU A 128 -26.64 2.57 22.42
N ARG A 129 -25.94 1.47 22.06
CA ARG A 129 -26.09 0.17 22.75
C ARG A 129 -25.72 0.24 24.23
N ALA A 130 -24.68 0.99 24.58
CA ALA A 130 -24.30 1.19 25.98
C ALA A 130 -25.37 1.96 26.76
N LYS A 131 -25.92 3.03 26.18
CA LYS A 131 -27.03 3.80 26.79
C LYS A 131 -28.27 2.93 26.99
N GLU A 132 -28.63 2.10 26.01
CA GLU A 132 -29.76 1.18 26.15
C GLU A 132 -29.53 0.16 27.28
N ALA A 133 -28.31 -0.40 27.38
CA ALA A 133 -27.95 -1.31 28.47
C ALA A 133 -27.99 -0.62 29.85
N GLU A 134 -27.51 0.62 29.95
CA GLU A 134 -27.59 1.42 31.19
C GLU A 134 -29.05 1.65 31.64
N ILE A 135 -29.96 1.93 30.70
CA ILE A 135 -31.40 2.08 31.00
C ILE A 135 -31.96 0.77 31.55
N ARG A 136 -31.70 -0.37 30.88
CA ARG A 136 -32.19 -1.69 31.32
C ARG A 136 -31.66 -2.09 32.70
N VAL A 137 -30.40 -1.80 33.00
CA VAL A 137 -29.83 -2.06 34.34
C VAL A 137 -30.56 -1.24 35.40
N ARG A 138 -30.83 0.04 35.14
CA ARG A 138 -31.57 0.90 36.07
C ARG A 138 -32.99 0.38 36.34
N GLU A 139 -33.68 -0.09 35.31
CA GLU A 139 -35.02 -0.71 35.45
C GLU A 139 -34.96 -1.97 36.33
N LEU A 140 -33.99 -2.86 36.10
CA LEU A 140 -33.79 -4.07 36.90
C LEU A 140 -33.40 -3.75 38.36
N GLU A 141 -32.60 -2.72 38.59
CA GLU A 141 -32.26 -2.25 39.94
C GLU A 141 -33.50 -1.77 40.70
N GLU A 142 -34.41 -1.05 40.03
CA GLU A 142 -35.68 -0.60 40.61
C GLU A 142 -36.60 -1.79 40.96
N GLU A 143 -36.72 -2.77 40.05
CA GLU A 143 -37.49 -4.00 40.29
C GLU A 143 -36.93 -4.83 41.45
N SER A 144 -35.60 -4.99 41.49
CA SER A 144 -34.90 -5.68 42.59
C SER A 144 -35.13 -4.98 43.93
N GLY A 145 -35.10 -3.63 43.94
CA GLY A 145 -35.44 -2.83 45.10
C GLY A 145 -36.86 -3.10 45.62
N LYS A 146 -37.86 -3.08 44.74
CA LYS A 146 -39.26 -3.40 45.09
C LYS A 146 -39.42 -4.81 45.68
N ALA A 147 -38.79 -5.80 45.04
CA ALA A 147 -38.83 -7.19 45.53
C ALA A 147 -38.20 -7.33 46.92
N LEU A 148 -37.13 -6.58 47.20
CA LEU A 148 -36.48 -6.57 48.51
C LEU A 148 -37.36 -5.93 49.59
N GLU A 149 -38.05 -4.83 49.28
CA GLU A 149 -39.03 -4.20 50.16
C GLU A 149 -40.19 -5.15 50.48
N GLU A 150 -40.75 -5.85 49.49
CA GLU A 150 -41.77 -6.88 49.70
C GLU A 150 -41.28 -8.01 50.60
N LEU A 151 -40.05 -8.50 50.38
CA LEU A 151 -39.46 -9.55 51.20
C LEU A 151 -39.27 -9.09 52.65
N GLN A 152 -38.83 -7.85 52.87
CA GLN A 152 -38.75 -7.26 54.21
C GLN A 152 -40.12 -7.17 54.88
N PHE A 153 -41.15 -6.77 54.13
CA PHE A 153 -42.52 -6.75 54.62
C PHE A 153 -42.99 -8.15 55.05
N TYR A 154 -42.77 -9.18 54.23
CA TYR A 154 -43.11 -10.57 54.58
C TYR A 154 -42.30 -11.09 55.77
N LYS A 155 -41.00 -10.77 55.84
CA LYS A 155 -40.14 -11.11 56.97
C LYS A 155 -40.68 -10.52 58.27
N HIS A 156 -41.06 -9.23 58.26
CA HIS A 156 -41.66 -8.57 59.43
C HIS A 156 -42.98 -9.23 59.84
N LYS A 157 -43.87 -9.51 58.89
CA LYS A 157 -45.14 -10.21 59.13
C LYS A 157 -44.95 -11.60 59.75
N CYS A 158 -43.98 -12.37 59.28
CA CYS A 158 -43.61 -13.67 59.86
C CYS A 158 -43.03 -13.53 61.27
N HIS A 159 -42.22 -12.49 61.51
CA HIS A 159 -41.66 -12.21 62.82
C HIS A 159 -42.77 -11.85 63.83
N THR A 160 -43.68 -10.94 63.47
CA THR A 160 -44.84 -10.56 64.30
C THR A 160 -45.77 -11.75 64.59
N ARG A 161 -45.99 -12.65 63.61
CA ARG A 161 -46.75 -13.89 63.85
C ARG A 161 -46.03 -14.87 64.78
N ARG A 162 -44.71 -15.00 64.70
CA ARG A 162 -43.93 -15.84 65.64
C ARG A 162 -43.98 -15.31 67.08
N THR A 163 -44.00 -14.00 67.29
CA THR A 163 -44.10 -13.41 68.63
C THR A 163 -45.47 -13.60 69.28
N ILE A 164 -46.55 -13.77 68.49
CA ILE A 164 -47.93 -13.94 69.01
C ILE A 164 -48.26 -15.41 69.36
N VAL A 165 -47.51 -16.39 68.86
CA VAL A 165 -47.79 -17.84 69.07
C VAL A 165 -46.92 -18.48 70.17
N LEU A 166 -46.01 -17.72 70.81
CA LEU A 166 -45.19 -18.23 71.92
C LEU A 166 -45.89 -18.03 73.27
N TYR A 167 -46.68 -19.02 73.67
CA TYR A 167 -47.02 -19.31 75.06
C TYR A 167 -45.74 -19.50 75.93
N PRO A 168 -45.78 -19.25 77.24
CA PRO A 168 -44.61 -19.05 78.12
C PRO A 168 -43.85 -20.34 78.51
N GLY A 169 -43.57 -21.23 77.56
CA GLY A 169 -42.93 -22.53 77.81
C GLY A 169 -41.63 -22.83 77.04
N THR A 170 -41.27 -22.02 76.03
CA THR A 170 -40.18 -22.34 75.08
C THR A 170 -39.02 -21.35 75.09
N LEU A 171 -38.90 -20.56 76.17
CA LEU A 171 -37.78 -19.61 76.39
C LEU A 171 -36.43 -20.29 76.71
N VAL A 172 -36.40 -21.61 76.89
CA VAL A 172 -35.17 -22.33 77.29
C VAL A 172 -34.26 -22.69 76.12
N LEU A 173 -34.77 -22.78 74.88
CA LEU A 173 -33.95 -23.20 73.73
C LEU A 173 -33.32 -22.05 72.93
N LEU A 174 -33.89 -20.83 73.00
CA LEU A 174 -33.32 -19.67 72.31
C LEU A 174 -32.17 -19.00 73.08
N LEU A 175 -32.09 -19.19 74.41
CA LEU A 175 -30.94 -18.74 75.20
C LEU A 175 -29.69 -19.63 75.03
N LEU A 176 -29.82 -20.84 74.44
CA LEU A 176 -28.66 -21.69 74.13
C LEU A 176 -28.00 -21.36 72.79
N PHE A 177 -28.70 -20.70 71.87
CA PHE A 177 -28.14 -20.35 70.56
C PHE A 177 -27.33 -19.03 70.56
N ASP A 178 -27.66 -18.08 71.44
CA ASP A 178 -26.89 -16.83 71.57
C ASP A 178 -25.58 -16.98 72.37
N SER A 179 -25.39 -18.08 73.11
CA SER A 179 -24.13 -18.39 73.82
C SER A 179 -23.06 -19.07 72.94
N LEU A 180 -23.33 -19.35 71.66
CA LEU A 180 -22.38 -19.97 70.72
C LEU A 180 -21.78 -18.97 69.71
N LYS A 181 -21.79 -17.66 70.01
CA LYS A 181 -21.08 -16.63 69.24
C LYS A 181 -19.60 -16.50 69.63
N GLY A 182 -18.91 -17.62 69.84
CA GLY A 182 -17.54 -17.61 70.36
C GLY A 182 -16.73 -18.88 70.09
N ILE A 183 -16.96 -19.57 68.97
CA ILE A 183 -16.09 -20.68 68.53
C ILE A 183 -15.47 -20.31 67.20
N ASP A 184 -14.15 -20.19 67.22
CA ASP A 184 -13.28 -19.93 66.07
C ASP A 184 -13.52 -20.93 64.93
N PHE A 185 -13.73 -20.40 63.73
CA PHE A 185 -13.94 -21.13 62.47
C PHE A 185 -12.68 -21.87 61.96
N THR A 186 -11.63 -21.98 62.79
CA THR A 186 -10.37 -22.67 62.46
C THR A 186 -10.33 -24.12 62.92
N TYR A 187 -11.22 -24.55 63.84
CA TYR A 187 -11.24 -25.93 64.33
C TYR A 187 -11.98 -26.91 63.41
N TRP A 188 -12.75 -26.42 62.43
CA TRP A 188 -13.48 -27.26 61.48
C TRP A 188 -12.64 -27.67 60.26
N ILE A 189 -11.57 -26.93 59.93
CA ILE A 189 -10.69 -27.22 58.77
C ILE A 189 -9.59 -28.24 59.10
N VAL A 190 -9.36 -28.56 60.38
CA VAL A 190 -8.29 -29.50 60.80
C VAL A 190 -8.75 -30.96 60.90
N ALA A 191 -10.06 -31.24 60.90
CA ALA A 191 -10.58 -32.60 61.00
C ALA A 191 -10.70 -33.36 59.66
N GLN A 192 -10.41 -32.72 58.52
CA GLN A 192 -10.58 -33.34 57.19
C GLN A 192 -9.27 -33.69 56.46
N ARG A 193 -8.13 -33.62 57.17
CA ARG A 193 -6.80 -33.85 56.58
C ARG A 193 -6.00 -34.93 57.31
N ASN A 194 -6.59 -36.10 57.48
CA ASN A 194 -5.90 -37.35 57.75
C ASN A 194 -6.78 -38.51 57.30
N VAL A 195 -6.52 -39.07 56.12
CA VAL A 195 -6.42 -40.51 55.81
C VAL A 195 -6.36 -40.63 54.29
N HIS A 196 -5.17 -40.92 53.79
CA HIS A 196 -4.93 -41.42 52.43
C HIS A 196 -3.90 -42.53 52.58
N PHE A 197 -4.31 -43.80 52.66
CA PHE A 197 -3.43 -44.94 52.35
C PHE A 197 -4.19 -46.28 52.17
N VAL A 198 -4.23 -46.71 50.90
CA VAL A 198 -4.18 -48.07 50.32
C VAL A 198 -5.31 -49.09 50.56
N ASP A 199 -5.84 -49.52 49.41
CA ASP A 199 -6.63 -50.70 49.02
C ASP A 199 -6.54 -51.94 49.92
N THR A 200 -7.63 -52.73 50.00
CA THR A 200 -7.72 -54.15 49.56
C THR A 200 -9.12 -54.73 49.86
N GLU A 201 -9.75 -55.31 48.82
CA GLU A 201 -10.73 -56.42 48.77
C GLU A 201 -12.09 -56.42 49.51
N ILE A 202 -13.15 -56.45 48.67
CA ILE A 202 -14.17 -57.52 48.50
C ILE A 202 -15.12 -57.84 49.68
N ASN A 203 -16.40 -57.56 49.39
CA ASN A 203 -17.66 -58.23 49.78
C ASN A 203 -17.94 -58.52 51.26
N GLY A 204 -18.96 -57.85 51.79
CA GLY A 204 -19.72 -58.37 52.92
C GLY A 204 -20.73 -57.39 53.54
N LEU A 205 -22.02 -57.67 53.30
CA LEU A 205 -23.20 -57.31 54.12
C LEU A 205 -23.72 -55.85 54.18
N HIS A 206 -24.86 -55.67 53.51
CA HIS A 206 -26.16 -55.26 54.08
C HIS A 206 -26.25 -54.15 55.16
N ASN A 207 -26.91 -53.06 54.72
CA ASN A 207 -27.95 -52.24 55.37
C ASN A 207 -27.66 -51.33 56.59
N LEU A 208 -28.39 -50.20 56.57
CA LEU A 208 -28.53 -49.07 57.52
C LEU A 208 -27.46 -47.99 57.34
N ASP A 209 -27.73 -46.70 57.16
CA ASP A 209 -28.95 -45.91 57.36
C ASP A 209 -28.83 -44.56 56.60
N ASP A 210 -29.98 -44.03 56.17
CA ASP A 210 -30.18 -42.74 55.49
C ASP A 210 -29.82 -41.56 56.41
N SER A 211 -28.73 -40.83 56.14
CA SER A 211 -28.53 -39.44 56.65
C SER A 211 -27.25 -38.79 56.08
N SER A 212 -27.11 -38.71 54.75
CA SER A 212 -25.98 -37.97 54.14
C SER A 212 -26.31 -37.33 52.77
N ALA A 213 -27.57 -37.30 52.34
CA ALA A 213 -27.95 -36.75 51.03
C ALA A 213 -28.18 -35.22 51.05
N GLU A 214 -28.55 -34.64 52.20
CA GLU A 214 -29.08 -33.27 52.25
C GLU A 214 -27.99 -32.17 52.20
N SER A 215 -26.74 -32.47 52.59
CA SER A 215 -25.64 -31.50 52.54
C SER A 215 -25.05 -31.36 51.13
N THR A 216 -24.96 -32.45 50.38
CA THR A 216 -24.50 -32.46 48.98
C THR A 216 -25.47 -31.73 48.05
N ASP A 217 -26.78 -31.89 48.27
CA ASP A 217 -27.80 -31.26 47.42
C ASP A 217 -27.82 -29.72 47.57
N MET A 218 -27.53 -29.18 48.77
CA MET A 218 -27.45 -27.72 48.99
C MET A 218 -26.22 -27.08 48.35
N GLU A 219 -25.05 -27.73 48.44
CA GLU A 219 -23.82 -27.26 47.77
C GLU A 219 -23.97 -27.30 46.25
N GLU A 220 -24.57 -28.36 45.73
CA GLU A 220 -24.83 -28.54 44.29
C GLU A 220 -25.81 -27.51 43.73
N ASN A 221 -26.91 -27.22 44.43
CA ASN A 221 -27.87 -26.18 44.03
C ASN A 221 -27.25 -24.78 44.05
N SER A 222 -26.33 -24.52 44.98
CA SER A 222 -25.60 -23.26 45.06
C SER A 222 -24.62 -23.09 43.88
N LEU A 223 -23.90 -24.16 43.52
CA LEU A 223 -23.01 -24.17 42.35
C LEU A 223 -23.77 -23.99 41.04
N GLU A 224 -24.94 -24.62 40.91
CA GLU A 224 -25.78 -24.48 39.72
C GLU A 224 -26.33 -23.05 39.57
N SER A 225 -26.69 -22.40 40.69
CA SER A 225 -27.10 -20.99 40.72
C SER A 225 -25.96 -20.05 40.32
N ILE A 226 -24.75 -20.24 40.83
CA ILE A 226 -23.59 -19.39 40.51
C ILE A 226 -23.19 -19.55 39.04
N LEU A 227 -23.15 -20.79 38.54
CA LEU A 227 -22.81 -21.07 37.15
C LEU A 227 -23.90 -20.61 36.17
N ALA A 228 -25.15 -20.55 36.59
CA ALA A 228 -26.23 -19.96 35.78
C ALA A 228 -26.09 -18.44 35.61
N THR A 229 -25.56 -17.75 36.62
CA THR A 229 -25.29 -16.30 36.54
C THR A 229 -24.02 -15.98 35.75
N LEU A 230 -23.01 -16.86 35.78
CA LEU A 230 -21.71 -16.66 35.13
C LEU A 230 -21.64 -17.09 33.65
N VAL A 231 -22.48 -18.03 33.22
CA VAL A 231 -22.35 -18.70 31.91
C VAL A 231 -23.64 -18.55 31.11
N GLY A 232 -23.57 -17.81 29.99
CA GLY A 232 -24.68 -17.65 29.05
C GLY A 232 -25.03 -18.93 28.29
N LYS A 233 -26.21 -18.97 27.67
CA LYS A 233 -26.69 -20.14 26.89
C LYS A 233 -25.76 -20.52 25.73
N ASP A 234 -25.20 -19.53 25.04
CA ASP A 234 -24.31 -19.72 23.88
C ASP A 234 -22.96 -20.33 24.27
N GLU A 235 -22.63 -20.34 25.56
CA GLU A 235 -21.35 -20.87 26.04
C GLU A 235 -21.38 -22.39 26.18
N VAL A 236 -22.54 -23.02 26.37
CA VAL A 236 -22.62 -24.48 26.57
C VAL A 236 -22.16 -25.25 25.33
N GLU A 237 -22.34 -24.69 24.14
CA GLU A 237 -21.92 -25.26 22.86
C GLU A 237 -20.37 -25.28 22.71
N SER A 238 -19.65 -24.36 23.34
CA SER A 238 -18.17 -24.33 23.27
C SER A 238 -17.50 -25.49 23.99
N GLY A 239 -18.14 -26.03 25.04
CA GLY A 239 -17.64 -27.22 25.75
C GLY A 239 -17.73 -28.49 24.92
N GLN A 240 -18.84 -28.66 24.18
CA GLN A 240 -19.03 -29.81 23.31
C GLN A 240 -18.09 -29.75 22.10
N ALA A 241 -18.02 -28.60 21.43
CA ALA A 241 -17.12 -28.39 20.28
C ALA A 241 -15.65 -28.61 20.66
N TYR A 242 -15.24 -28.23 21.88
CA TYR A 242 -13.89 -28.50 22.38
C TYR A 242 -13.61 -29.99 22.57
N LEU A 243 -14.55 -30.76 23.11
CA LEU A 243 -14.40 -32.21 23.25
C LEU A 243 -14.36 -32.92 21.89
N GLU A 244 -15.14 -32.44 20.91
CA GLU A 244 -15.11 -32.94 19.53
C GLU A 244 -13.76 -32.66 18.84
N ALA A 245 -13.23 -31.44 18.98
CA ALA A 245 -11.92 -31.06 18.46
C ALA A 245 -10.75 -31.84 19.12
N ASN A 246 -10.95 -32.33 20.35
CA ASN A 246 -9.97 -33.10 21.11
C ASN A 246 -10.33 -34.59 21.22
N SER A 247 -11.16 -35.11 20.30
CA SER A 247 -11.63 -36.50 20.29
C SER A 247 -10.53 -37.56 20.12
N GLY A 248 -9.30 -37.15 19.79
CA GLY A 248 -8.12 -38.01 19.78
C GLY A 248 -7.67 -38.50 21.17
N TYR A 249 -8.15 -37.88 22.25
CA TYR A 249 -7.93 -38.36 23.62
C TYR A 249 -9.11 -39.22 24.08
N GLU A 250 -8.83 -40.45 24.55
CA GLU A 250 -9.86 -41.40 25.00
C GLU A 250 -10.78 -40.83 26.09
N SER A 251 -10.25 -39.98 26.98
CA SER A 251 -11.03 -39.29 28.01
C SER A 251 -12.03 -38.30 27.43
N CYS A 252 -11.67 -37.56 26.37
CA CYS A 252 -12.58 -36.62 25.70
C CYS A 252 -13.68 -37.36 24.95
N GLN A 253 -13.35 -38.49 24.32
CA GLN A 253 -14.32 -39.34 23.63
C GLN A 253 -15.34 -39.97 24.59
N THR A 254 -14.89 -40.38 25.78
CA THR A 254 -15.74 -40.95 26.83
C THR A 254 -16.67 -39.89 27.42
N LEU A 255 -16.15 -38.69 27.69
CA LEU A 255 -16.96 -37.55 28.15
C LEU A 255 -17.98 -37.09 27.10
N LEU A 256 -17.63 -37.11 25.82
CA LEU A 256 -18.54 -36.75 24.72
C LEU A 256 -19.70 -37.76 24.60
N LYS A 257 -19.44 -39.07 24.74
CA LYS A 257 -20.50 -40.10 24.73
C LYS A 257 -21.48 -39.96 25.90
N MET A 258 -21.02 -39.48 27.04
CA MET A 258 -21.84 -39.24 28.23
C MET A 258 -22.38 -37.80 28.32
N TRP A 259 -22.14 -36.96 27.31
CA TRP A 259 -22.45 -35.51 27.37
C TRP A 259 -23.88 -35.23 27.81
N ASN A 260 -24.86 -35.91 27.20
CA ASN A 260 -26.29 -35.73 27.52
C ASN A 260 -26.71 -36.31 28.88
N SER A 261 -25.87 -37.13 29.51
CA SER A 261 -26.04 -37.63 30.87
C SER A 261 -25.23 -36.85 31.91
N LEU A 262 -24.33 -35.95 31.50
CA LEU A 262 -23.58 -35.09 32.42
C LEU A 262 -24.52 -34.07 33.07
N ARG A 263 -24.25 -33.73 34.34
CA ARG A 263 -24.99 -32.68 35.04
C ARG A 263 -24.79 -31.31 34.36
N PRO A 264 -25.78 -30.40 34.41
CA PRO A 264 -25.69 -29.09 33.77
C PRO A 264 -24.46 -28.26 34.22
N SER A 265 -24.18 -28.20 35.52
CA SER A 265 -22.94 -27.61 36.08
C SER A 265 -21.66 -28.20 35.50
N THR A 266 -21.58 -29.53 35.34
CA THR A 266 -20.42 -30.20 34.74
C THR A 266 -20.22 -29.77 33.28
N ARG A 267 -21.30 -29.64 32.50
CA ARG A 267 -21.22 -29.13 31.10
C ARG A 267 -20.76 -27.68 31.05
N LYS A 268 -21.25 -26.83 31.97
CA LYS A 268 -20.84 -25.42 32.09
C LYS A 268 -19.36 -25.29 32.47
N VAL A 269 -18.87 -26.10 33.40
CA VAL A 269 -17.44 -26.13 33.77
C VAL A 269 -16.57 -26.58 32.61
N LEU A 270 -16.99 -27.60 31.83
CA LEU A 270 -16.28 -28.04 30.63
C LEU A 270 -16.26 -26.95 29.54
N SER A 271 -17.35 -26.21 29.38
CA SER A 271 -17.41 -25.03 28.52
C SER A 271 -16.45 -23.93 28.96
N LEU A 272 -16.43 -23.59 30.24
CA LEU A 272 -15.50 -22.60 30.80
C LEU A 272 -14.04 -23.04 30.61
N ALA A 273 -13.74 -24.33 30.83
CA ALA A 273 -12.42 -24.89 30.58
C ALA A 273 -12.01 -24.79 29.11
N ALA A 274 -12.94 -25.05 28.17
CA ALA A 274 -12.70 -24.87 26.74
C ALA A 274 -12.36 -23.42 26.39
N LYS A 275 -13.13 -22.45 26.91
CA LYS A 275 -12.86 -21.02 26.72
C LYS A 275 -11.55 -20.57 27.33
N ALA A 276 -11.23 -21.06 28.52
CA ALA A 276 -9.95 -20.78 29.15
C ALA A 276 -8.78 -21.29 28.29
N ARG A 277 -8.94 -22.43 27.61
CA ARG A 277 -7.93 -22.96 26.67
C ARG A 277 -7.82 -22.12 25.40
N THR A 278 -8.92 -21.68 24.81
CA THR A 278 -8.87 -20.81 23.61
C THR A 278 -8.26 -19.46 23.95
N LEU A 279 -8.66 -18.83 25.06
CA LEU A 279 -8.07 -17.58 25.54
C LEU A 279 -6.58 -17.72 25.85
N GLN A 280 -6.15 -18.89 26.37
CA GLN A 280 -4.74 -19.16 26.60
C GLN A 280 -3.94 -19.26 25.29
N GLN A 281 -4.53 -19.83 24.23
CA GLN A 281 -3.91 -19.86 22.90
C GLN A 281 -3.85 -18.46 22.28
N ASP A 282 -4.96 -17.71 22.33
CA ASP A 282 -5.03 -16.34 21.83
C ASP A 282 -4.03 -15.43 22.54
N LYS A 283 -3.88 -15.58 23.86
CA LYS A 283 -2.86 -14.88 24.64
C LYS A 283 -1.44 -15.15 24.12
N GLU A 284 -1.12 -16.41 23.79
CA GLU A 284 0.20 -16.76 23.27
C GLU A 284 0.42 -16.21 21.85
N HIS A 285 -0.60 -16.26 21.00
CA HIS A 285 -0.57 -15.63 19.68
C HIS A 285 -0.36 -14.11 19.78
N LEU A 286 -1.08 -13.43 20.68
CA LEU A 286 -0.90 -12.00 20.93
C LEU A 286 0.51 -11.69 21.44
N ARG A 287 1.08 -12.56 22.28
CA ARG A 287 2.46 -12.40 22.76
C ARG A 287 3.46 -12.45 21.61
N ILE A 288 3.34 -13.43 20.70
CA ILE A 288 4.20 -13.55 19.52
C ILE A 288 4.05 -12.33 18.60
N ASN A 289 2.82 -11.87 18.38
CA ASN A 289 2.55 -10.71 17.54
C ASN A 289 3.13 -9.43 18.15
N LEU A 290 3.03 -9.27 19.47
CA LEU A 290 3.63 -8.15 20.19
C LEU A 290 5.16 -8.14 20.02
N THR A 291 5.82 -9.28 20.25
CA THR A 291 7.28 -9.37 20.08
C THR A 291 7.71 -9.07 18.64
N ARG A 292 6.95 -9.53 17.63
CA ARG A 292 7.23 -9.20 16.23
C ARG A 292 7.05 -7.70 15.95
N ALA A 293 5.97 -7.09 16.47
CA ALA A 293 5.72 -5.67 16.30
C ALA A 293 6.84 -4.81 16.95
N GLU A 294 7.34 -5.23 18.12
CA GLU A 294 8.48 -4.58 18.77
C GLU A 294 9.77 -4.67 17.94
N GLU A 295 10.04 -5.81 17.30
CA GLU A 295 11.17 -5.98 16.37
C GLU A 295 11.04 -5.11 15.12
N GLU A 296 9.85 -5.06 14.51
CA GLU A 296 9.56 -4.21 13.35
C GLU A 296 9.76 -2.72 13.67
N VAL A 297 9.26 -2.26 14.82
CA VAL A 297 9.49 -0.88 15.29
C VAL A 297 10.99 -0.59 15.46
N LYS A 298 11.76 -1.55 15.98
CA LYS A 298 13.21 -1.40 16.13
C LYS A 298 13.92 -1.26 14.78
N LEU A 299 13.57 -2.10 13.80
CA LEU A 299 14.12 -2.02 12.45
C LEU A 299 13.78 -0.68 11.77
N LEU A 300 12.52 -0.25 11.86
CA LEU A 300 12.07 1.03 11.31
C LEU A 300 12.76 2.22 11.99
N PHE A 301 13.06 2.13 13.28
CA PHE A 301 13.82 3.16 13.99
C PHE A 301 15.27 3.24 13.47
N GLU A 302 15.92 2.10 13.24
CA GLU A 302 17.27 2.05 12.67
C GLU A 302 17.30 2.59 11.23
N GLU A 303 16.31 2.24 10.41
CA GLU A 303 16.16 2.77 9.05
C GLU A 303 15.94 4.28 9.05
N ASN A 304 15.03 4.79 9.89
CA ASN A 304 14.81 6.24 10.03
C ASN A 304 16.07 6.98 10.46
N LYS A 305 16.90 6.38 11.31
CA LYS A 305 18.18 6.96 11.73
C LYS A 305 19.16 7.08 10.56
N ILE A 306 19.19 6.11 9.65
CA ILE A 306 20.02 6.15 8.43
C ILE A 306 19.50 7.25 7.50
N LEU A 307 18.19 7.27 7.24
CA LEU A 307 17.54 8.27 6.38
C LEU A 307 17.73 9.70 6.90
N ASP A 308 17.62 9.93 8.21
CA ASP A 308 17.92 11.25 8.81
C ASP A 308 19.39 11.65 8.60
N GLY A 309 20.31 10.69 8.70
CA GLY A 309 21.71 10.88 8.36
C GLY A 309 21.92 11.30 6.91
N GLU A 310 21.25 10.65 5.96
CA GLU A 310 21.32 10.99 4.54
C GLU A 310 20.67 12.33 4.21
N ASN A 311 19.48 12.62 4.76
CA ASN A 311 18.80 13.91 4.62
C ASN A 311 19.70 15.06 5.10
N LYS A 312 20.36 14.91 6.26
CA LYS A 312 21.33 15.89 6.75
C LYS A 312 22.53 16.04 5.82
N ARG A 313 22.98 14.99 5.14
CA ARG A 313 24.07 15.06 4.15
C ARG A 313 23.63 15.77 2.88
N LEU A 314 22.41 15.52 2.41
CA LEU A 314 21.82 16.19 1.24
C LEU A 314 21.61 17.67 1.50
N LEU A 315 21.02 18.05 2.63
CA LEU A 315 20.88 19.47 3.04
C LEU A 315 22.23 20.20 3.08
N ARG A 316 23.30 19.54 3.55
CA ARG A 316 24.66 20.12 3.53
C ARG A 316 25.26 20.20 2.12
N ARG A 317 24.80 19.39 1.17
CA ARG A 317 25.22 19.45 -0.23
C ARG A 317 24.51 20.60 -0.92
N GLU A 318 23.20 20.71 -0.80
CA GLU A 318 22.41 21.83 -1.33
C GLU A 318 22.91 23.18 -0.80
N LEU A 319 23.19 23.27 0.51
CA LEU A 319 23.75 24.49 1.09
C LEU A 319 25.14 24.82 0.54
N ARG A 320 25.95 23.81 0.20
CA ARG A 320 27.26 24.04 -0.43
C ARG A 320 27.10 24.48 -1.87
N GLU A 321 26.24 23.82 -2.64
CA GLU A 321 25.93 24.18 -4.04
C GLU A 321 25.41 25.63 -4.13
N GLN A 322 24.50 26.05 -3.24
CA GLN A 322 24.04 27.45 -3.17
C GLN A 322 25.15 28.45 -2.82
N ASN A 323 26.19 28.04 -2.08
CA ASN A 323 27.32 28.90 -1.74
C ASN A 323 28.39 28.98 -2.85
N PHE A 324 28.39 28.07 -3.83
CA PHE A 324 29.33 28.07 -4.95
C PHE A 324 28.82 28.85 -6.18
N ASP A 325 27.50 28.99 -6.36
CA ASP A 325 26.91 29.75 -7.48
C ASP A 325 26.97 31.29 -7.33
N GLY A 326 27.53 31.79 -6.23
CA GLY A 326 27.64 33.22 -5.94
C GLY A 326 28.98 33.90 -6.28
N SER A 327 29.99 33.18 -6.77
CA SER A 327 31.36 33.73 -6.92
C SER A 327 31.91 33.58 -8.34
N GLY A 328 31.32 34.32 -9.28
CA GLY A 328 31.75 34.27 -10.68
C GLY A 328 31.42 35.54 -11.46
N GLY A 329 31.84 36.71 -10.96
CA GLY A 329 31.58 37.97 -11.67
C GLY A 329 32.50 39.11 -11.24
N LYS A 330 33.73 39.13 -11.76
CA LYS A 330 34.56 40.34 -11.78
C LYS A 330 34.04 41.29 -12.85
N HIS A 331 33.50 42.44 -12.47
CA HIS A 331 33.52 43.63 -13.33
C HIS A 331 33.94 44.87 -12.54
N SER A 332 34.73 45.66 -13.23
CA SER A 332 35.42 46.89 -12.89
C SER A 332 34.58 47.98 -12.20
N SER A 333 35.25 48.67 -11.28
CA SER A 333 35.09 50.08 -10.90
C SER A 333 34.18 50.96 -11.78
N SER A 334 33.15 51.57 -11.17
CA SER A 334 32.81 52.99 -11.34
C SER A 334 31.88 53.47 -10.20
N ALA A 335 31.96 54.77 -9.90
CA ALA A 335 31.49 55.40 -8.67
C ALA A 335 30.03 55.92 -8.72
N SER A 336 29.46 56.12 -7.53
CA SER A 336 28.53 57.19 -7.12
C SER A 336 27.23 57.43 -7.92
N ALA A 337 26.07 57.14 -7.31
CA ALA A 337 25.12 58.18 -6.87
C ALA A 337 23.76 57.62 -6.38
N LYS A 338 23.24 58.29 -5.35
CA LYS A 338 21.89 58.33 -4.77
C LYS A 338 20.67 58.05 -5.71
N ARG A 339 19.65 57.41 -5.09
CA ARG A 339 18.20 57.76 -5.01
C ARG A 339 17.18 56.90 -5.79
N SER A 340 16.12 56.53 -5.06
CA SER A 340 14.69 56.48 -5.45
C SER A 340 14.04 55.16 -5.90
N LYS A 341 13.21 54.61 -4.99
CA LYS A 341 11.81 54.12 -5.18
C LYS A 341 11.26 54.03 -6.62
N ARG A 342 10.95 52.80 -7.08
CA ARG A 342 9.59 52.24 -7.39
C ARG A 342 9.62 51.09 -8.42
N LYS A 343 8.88 50.02 -8.06
CA LYS A 343 8.03 49.10 -8.87
C LYS A 343 8.55 48.50 -10.21
N SER A 344 8.59 47.17 -10.24
CA SER A 344 8.35 46.27 -11.39
C SER A 344 7.78 44.96 -10.79
N SER A 345 6.55 44.52 -11.08
CA SER A 345 6.00 43.82 -12.24
C SER A 345 6.82 42.63 -12.77
N SER A 346 6.27 41.43 -12.55
CA SER A 346 6.18 40.26 -13.44
C SER A 346 7.44 39.81 -14.20
N ARG A 347 8.00 38.65 -13.83
CA ARG A 347 8.72 37.74 -14.74
C ARG A 347 8.76 36.30 -14.21
N SER A 348 8.05 35.44 -14.96
CA SER A 348 8.33 34.03 -15.29
C SER A 348 9.56 33.37 -14.66
N PHE A 349 9.33 32.24 -13.99
CA PHE A 349 10.40 31.28 -13.69
C PHE A 349 10.71 30.40 -14.91
N PRO A 350 12.00 30.11 -15.19
CA PRO A 350 12.43 29.22 -16.26
C PRO A 350 12.26 27.76 -15.86
N VAL A 351 11.88 26.97 -16.86
CA VAL A 351 11.80 25.52 -16.89
C VAL A 351 13.21 24.88 -16.95
N GLU A 352 13.27 23.62 -16.53
CA GLU A 352 14.32 22.60 -16.70
C GLU A 352 15.44 22.52 -15.63
N SER A 353 15.14 21.83 -14.53
CA SER A 353 16.10 20.92 -13.89
C SER A 353 15.79 19.49 -14.33
N LYS A 354 16.71 18.88 -15.09
CA LYS A 354 16.71 17.45 -15.40
C LYS A 354 16.90 16.67 -14.09
N ILE A 355 15.86 15.99 -13.65
CA ILE A 355 15.94 15.01 -12.56
C ILE A 355 16.25 13.66 -13.22
N ASP A 356 17.52 13.27 -13.17
CA ASP A 356 17.93 11.90 -13.53
C ASP A 356 17.25 10.92 -12.57
N SER A 357 16.26 10.20 -13.09
CA SER A 357 15.40 9.28 -12.36
C SER A 357 15.78 7.82 -12.66
N GLU A 358 17.04 7.46 -12.44
CA GLU A 358 17.45 6.06 -12.36
C GLU A 358 17.34 5.60 -10.90
N GLY A 359 16.19 5.04 -10.49
CA GLY A 359 16.10 4.42 -9.17
C GLY A 359 14.72 4.12 -8.57
N ILE A 360 13.61 4.60 -9.15
CA ILE A 360 12.26 4.37 -8.57
C ILE A 360 11.47 3.42 -9.46
N ASP A 361 11.88 2.17 -9.58
CA ASP A 361 11.17 1.15 -10.38
C ASP A 361 10.21 0.26 -9.57
N SER A 362 9.96 0.58 -8.30
CA SER A 362 8.87 -0.05 -7.56
C SER A 362 7.62 0.82 -7.64
N LEU A 363 6.76 0.52 -8.63
CA LEU A 363 5.36 0.96 -8.61
C LEU A 363 4.71 0.37 -7.35
N ARG A 364 4.36 1.25 -6.42
CA ARG A 364 3.61 0.93 -5.20
C ARG A 364 2.25 0.30 -5.57
N GLN A 365 1.89 -0.78 -4.88
CA GLN A 365 0.54 -1.34 -4.99
C GLN A 365 -0.46 -0.50 -4.17
N PRO A 366 -1.71 -0.34 -4.64
CA PRO A 366 -2.76 0.30 -3.87
C PRO A 366 -2.93 -0.39 -2.52
N LEU A 367 -3.22 0.39 -1.47
CA LEU A 367 -3.50 -0.17 -0.15
C LEU A 367 -4.68 -1.14 -0.28
N SER A 368 -4.48 -2.40 0.14
CA SER A 368 -5.58 -3.36 0.18
C SER A 368 -6.63 -2.86 1.18
N PRO A 369 -7.95 -3.04 0.91
CA PRO A 369 -8.97 -2.73 1.89
C PRO A 369 -8.66 -3.44 3.21
N LEU A 370 -8.42 -2.66 4.27
CA LEU A 370 -8.16 -3.19 5.59
C LEU A 370 -9.39 -4.01 6.00
N ARG A 371 -9.20 -5.32 6.18
CA ARG A 371 -10.30 -6.23 6.52
C ARG A 371 -10.99 -5.74 7.79
N HIS A 372 -12.31 -5.55 7.72
CA HIS A 372 -13.12 -5.25 8.88
C HIS A 372 -12.85 -6.30 9.97
N ASN A 373 -12.23 -5.89 11.07
CA ASN A 373 -12.19 -6.66 12.30
C ASN A 373 -13.56 -6.54 12.99
N SER A 374 -14.58 -7.07 12.32
CA SER A 374 -15.92 -7.25 12.90
C SER A 374 -16.03 -8.70 13.37
N PRO A 375 -16.43 -8.95 14.64
CA PRO A 375 -16.61 -10.29 15.16
C PRO A 375 -17.88 -10.89 14.54
N GLY A 376 -17.76 -11.54 13.38
CA GLY A 376 -18.91 -12.18 12.75
C GLY A 376 -18.68 -12.93 11.43
N CYS A 377 -17.57 -12.71 10.72
CA CYS A 377 -17.41 -13.23 9.35
C CYS A 377 -16.67 -14.57 9.22
N ARG A 378 -16.80 -15.49 10.19
CA ARG A 378 -16.36 -16.89 10.04
C ARG A 378 -17.56 -17.80 9.80
N LEU A 379 -18.25 -17.64 8.67
CA LEU A 379 -19.19 -18.67 8.22
C LEU A 379 -18.99 -18.94 6.72
N TYR A 380 -18.61 -20.19 6.46
CA TYR A 380 -18.56 -20.93 5.20
C TYR A 380 -17.53 -20.52 4.13
N LYS A 381 -16.47 -21.34 4.03
CA LYS A 381 -15.90 -21.76 2.75
C LYS A 381 -16.14 -23.27 2.61
N GLN A 382 -16.88 -23.65 1.56
CA GLN A 382 -16.81 -24.98 0.95
C GLN A 382 -15.59 -25.06 0.02
#